data_AF-A0A1F5ECB1-F1
#
_entry.id   AF-A0A1F5ECB1-F1
#
_cell.length_a   1.000
_cell.length_b   1.000
_cell.length_c   1.000
_cell.angle_alpha   90.00
_cell.angle_beta   90.00
_cell.angle_gamma   90.00
#
_symmetry.space_group_name_H-M   'P 1'
#
loop_
_entity.id
_entity.type
_entity.pdbx_description
1 polymer ?
#
loop_
_entity_poly.entity_id
_entity_poly.type
_entity_poly.pdbx_seq_one_letter_code
_entity_poly.pdbx_strand_id
1 'polypeptide(L)' 'MRIHSTRKLFLFGRYSLALLIPKKWLVALEVNRGDGVELALDRKRRRIVLRFGKTPTTPVNNPPKEDTPKDGLEPIPRLD' A
#
# COMPACT_ATOMS: atom_id res chain seq x y z
N MET A 1 5.84 -14.11 16.63
CA MET A 1 5.08 -13.50 17.74
C MET A 1 3.66 -13.16 17.27
N ARG A 2 2.64 -13.91 17.72
CA ARG A 2 1.22 -13.72 17.31
C ARG A 2 0.50 -12.97 18.43
N ILE A 3 0.12 -11.71 18.19
CA ILE A 3 -0.59 -10.91 19.19
C ILE A 3 -2.10 -11.17 19.03
N HIS A 4 -2.70 -11.93 19.95
CA HIS A 4 -4.16 -11.97 20.10
C HIS A 4 -4.58 -10.74 20.91
N SER A 5 -5.32 -9.82 20.27
CA SER A 5 -5.81 -8.62 20.93
C SER A 5 -7.34 -8.67 20.92
N THR A 6 -7.96 -8.74 22.10
CA THR A 6 -9.41 -8.68 22.34
C THR A 6 -9.94 -7.25 22.18
N ARG A 7 -9.53 -6.56 21.12
CA ARG A 7 -9.91 -5.15 20.91
C ARG A 7 -11.36 -5.07 20.46
N LYS A 8 -12.15 -4.31 21.21
CA LYS A 8 -13.56 -4.04 20.92
C LYS A 8 -13.66 -3.09 19.72
N LEU A 9 -14.56 -3.42 18.80
CA LEU A 9 -15.07 -2.47 17.81
C LEU A 9 -16.11 -1.59 18.48
N PHE A 10 -16.11 -0.31 18.12
CA PHE A 10 -17.04 0.69 18.62
C PHE A 10 -17.82 1.27 17.45
N LEU A 11 -19.09 1.60 17.67
CA LEU A 11 -19.82 2.40 16.71
C LEU A 11 -19.34 3.85 16.81
N PHE A 12 -18.97 4.43 15.67
CA PHE A 12 -18.56 5.81 15.54
C PHE A 12 -19.50 6.51 14.57
N GLY A 13 -20.39 7.36 15.11
CA GLY A 13 -21.49 7.92 14.32
C GLY A 13 -22.56 6.88 14.00
N ARG A 14 -23.29 7.08 12.90
CA ARG A 14 -24.49 6.27 12.58
C ARG A 14 -24.19 4.99 11.80
N TYR A 15 -23.11 4.98 11.01
CA TYR A 15 -22.81 3.90 10.06
C TYR A 15 -21.33 3.47 10.02
N SER A 16 -20.48 4.00 10.90
CA SER A 16 -19.06 3.68 10.90
C SER A 16 -18.68 2.87 12.13
N LEU A 17 -17.80 1.89 11.95
CA LEU A 17 -17.19 1.12 13.03
C LEU A 17 -15.74 1.57 13.20
N ALA A 18 -15.32 1.79 14.43
CA ALA A 18 -13.97 2.19 14.80
C ALA A 18 -13.30 1.15 15.69
N LEU A 19 -11.99 0.99 15.50
CA LEU A 19 -11.14 0.15 16.35
C LEU A 19 -10.15 1.05 17.08
N LEU A 20 -10.11 0.96 18.41
CA LEU A 20 -9.11 1.68 19.19
C LEU A 20 -7.73 1.01 19.03
N ILE A 21 -6.76 1.78 18.54
CA ILE A 21 -5.36 1.36 18.43
C ILE A 21 -4.59 1.97 19.61
N PRO A 22 -3.95 1.15 20.47
CA PRO A 22 -3.13 1.63 21.57
C PRO A 22 -2.01 2.55 21.08
N LYS A 23 -1.81 3.66 21.78
CA LYS A 23 -0.79 4.68 21.45
C LYS A 23 0.60 4.09 21.23
N LYS A 24 1.00 3.09 22.04
CA LYS A 24 2.30 2.40 21.90
C LYS A 24 2.54 1.78 20.52
N TRP A 25 1.48 1.33 19.83
CA TRP A 25 1.61 0.76 18.48
C TRP A 25 1.75 1.86 17.43
N LEU A 26 1.04 2.97 17.60
CA LEU A 26 1.19 4.13 16.72
C LEU A 26 2.61 4.68 16.80
N VAL A 27 3.16 4.80 18.02
CA VAL A 27 4.56 5.21 18.24
C VAL A 27 5.54 4.22 17.61
N ALA A 28 5.35 2.92 17.84
CA ALA A 28 6.25 1.89 17.28
C ALA A 28 6.21 1.79 15.75
N LEU A 29 5.14 2.25 15.12
CA LEU A 29 4.94 2.26 13.67
C LEU A 29 5.12 3.66 13.06
N GLU A 30 5.53 4.65 13.87
CA GLU A 30 5.68 6.06 13.48
C GLU A 30 4.44 6.66 12.79
N VAL A 31 3.24 6.23 13.21
CA VAL A 31 1.96 6.66 12.64
C VAL A 31 1.45 7.89 13.38
N ASN A 32 1.21 8.97 12.66
CA ASN A 32 0.65 10.21 13.15
C ASN A 32 -0.83 10.35 12.80
N ARG A 33 -1.51 11.28 13.48
CA ARG A 33 -2.87 11.64 13.08
C ARG A 33 -2.83 12.33 11.72
N GLY A 34 -3.71 11.91 10.83
CA GLY A 34 -3.77 12.41 9.45
C GLY A 34 -3.01 11.55 8.45
N ASP A 35 -2.20 10.60 8.91
CA ASP A 35 -1.53 9.66 8.03
C ASP A 35 -2.55 8.72 7.36
N GLY A 36 -2.35 8.49 6.07
CA GLY A 36 -3.11 7.49 5.32
C GLY A 36 -2.83 6.09 5.83
N VAL A 37 -3.88 5.27 5.95
CA VAL A 37 -3.78 3.86 6.35
C VAL A 37 -4.53 3.01 5.33
N GLU A 38 -3.88 1.98 4.81
CA GLU A 38 -4.52 1.03 3.90
C GLU A 38 -5.14 -0.13 4.69
N LEU A 39 -6.41 -0.42 4.40
CA LEU A 39 -7.13 -1.56 4.95
C LEU A 39 -7.14 -2.70 3.92
N ALA A 40 -6.50 -3.82 4.25
CA ALA A 40 -6.47 -5.01 3.40
C ALA A 40 -7.14 -6.21 4.09
N LEU A 41 -7.75 -7.09 3.30
CA LEU A 41 -8.30 -8.36 3.75
C LEU A 41 -7.39 -9.52 3.31
N ASP A 42 -6.72 -10.15 4.27
CA ASP A 42 -6.02 -11.41 4.05
C ASP A 42 -7.03 -12.57 4.11
N ARG A 43 -7.50 -13.00 2.92
CA ARG A 43 -8.46 -14.11 2.78
C ARG A 43 -7.89 -15.46 3.25
N LYS A 44 -6.60 -15.72 3.01
CA LYS A 44 -5.96 -16.99 3.37
C LYS A 44 -5.91 -17.18 4.87
N ARG A 45 -5.70 -16.09 5.62
CA ARG A 45 -5.65 -16.11 7.09
C ARG A 45 -6.95 -15.63 7.76
N ARG A 46 -7.95 -15.20 6.97
CA ARG A 46 -9.21 -14.59 7.43
C ARG A 46 -8.95 -13.44 8.41
N ARG A 47 -8.05 -12.53 8.05
CA ARG A 47 -7.62 -11.40 8.90
C ARG A 47 -7.77 -10.08 8.18
N ILE A 48 -8.19 -9.06 8.92
CA ILE A 48 -8.06 -7.67 8.50
C ILE A 48 -6.64 -7.22 8.86
N VAL A 49 -5.95 -6.64 7.88
CA VAL A 49 -4.58 -6.14 8.02
C VAL A 49 -4.59 -4.65 7.76
N LEU A 50 -4.11 -3.88 8.74
CA LEU A 50 -3.85 -2.46 8.58
C LEU A 50 -2.39 -2.31 8.15
N ARG A 51 -2.17 -1.71 6.99
CA ARG A 51 -0.83 -1.42 6.49
C ARG A 51 -0.56 0.06 6.70
N PHE A 52 0.53 0.32 7.41
CA PHE A 52 1.02 1.66 7.69
C PHE A 52 2.27 1.85 6.84
N GLY A 53 2.24 2.85 5.99
CA GLY A 53 3.36 3.25 5.17
C GLY A 53 3.11 4.67 4.72
N LYS A 54 4.17 5.46 4.57
CA LYS A 54 4.12 6.67 3.76
C LYS A 54 3.78 6.18 2.36
N THR A 55 2.52 6.26 1.95
CA THR A 55 2.17 6.11 0.54
C THR A 55 3.05 7.11 -0.20
N PRO A 56 3.99 6.68 -1.04
CA PRO A 56 4.65 7.63 -1.92
C PRO A 56 3.51 8.19 -2.77
N THR A 57 3.27 9.50 -2.65
CA THR A 57 2.44 10.25 -3.60
C THR A 57 3.19 10.30 -4.92
N THR A 58 3.33 9.16 -5.59
CA THR A 58 3.63 9.09 -7.01
C THR A 58 2.29 8.82 -7.69
N PRO A 59 1.80 9.72 -8.56
CA PRO A 59 0.61 9.42 -9.35
C PRO A 59 0.90 8.15 -10.15
N VAL A 60 0.05 7.14 -9.99
CA VAL A 60 0.07 5.93 -10.81
C VAL A 60 -0.48 6.33 -12.18
N ASN A 61 0.41 6.84 -13.03
CA ASN A 61 0.16 6.87 -14.45
C ASN A 61 1.50 6.79 -15.19
N ASN A 62 2.04 5.59 -15.29
CA ASN A 62 2.66 5.12 -16.52
C ASN A 62 2.64 3.58 -16.55
N PRO A 63 2.21 2.97 -17.66
CA PRO A 63 2.31 1.52 -17.87
C PRO A 63 3.79 1.10 -17.92
N PRO A 64 4.11 -0.18 -17.65
CA PRO A 64 5.48 -0.66 -17.78
C PRO A 64 5.92 -0.55 -19.24
N LYS A 65 6.86 0.34 -19.54
CA LYS A 65 7.63 0.22 -20.78
C LYS A 65 8.60 -0.94 -20.58
N GLU A 66 8.20 -2.07 -21.15
CA GLU A 66 8.99 -3.27 -21.36
C GLU A 66 10.36 -2.88 -21.98
N ASP A 67 11.44 -3.32 -21.35
CA ASP A 67 12.79 -3.28 -21.92
C ASP A 67 12.82 -4.06 -23.24
N THR A 68 13.33 -3.45 -24.30
CA THR A 68 13.83 -4.21 -25.46
C THR A 68 15.21 -3.66 -25.82
N PRO A 69 16.29 -4.45 -25.65
CA PRO A 69 17.56 -4.12 -26.27
C PRO A 69 17.48 -4.52 -27.74
N LYS A 70 17.56 -3.55 -28.65
CA LYS A 70 17.90 -3.81 -30.06
C LYS A 70 19.21 -3.13 -30.37
N ASP A 71 20.27 -3.81 -29.96
CA ASP A 71 21.54 -3.80 -30.67
C ASP A 71 21.28 -4.46 -32.04
N GLY A 72 21.44 -3.70 -33.13
CA GLY A 72 21.05 -4.15 -34.46
C GLY A 72 21.20 -3.08 -35.53
N LEU A 73 22.40 -3.01 -36.10
CA LEU A 73 22.73 -2.37 -37.37
C LEU A 73 21.63 -2.57 -38.44
N GLU A 74 21.17 -1.49 -39.06
CA GLU A 74 20.71 -1.53 -40.46
C GLU A 74 21.49 -0.48 -41.29
N PRO A 75 22.14 -0.87 -42.40
CA PRO A 75 22.82 0.05 -43.30
C PRO A 75 21.81 0.85 -44.13
N ILE A 76 21.97 2.17 -44.19
CA ILE A 76 21.19 3.03 -45.07
C ILE A 76 21.64 2.77 -46.53
N PRO A 77 20.73 2.42 -47.46
CA PRO A 77 21.05 2.22 -48.87
C PRO A 77 21.41 3.55 -49.55
N ARG A 78 22.35 3.48 -50.49
CA ARG A 78 22.85 4.60 -51.32
C ARG A 78 21.71 5.24 -52.12
N LEU A 79 21.72 6.57 -52.21
CA LEU A 79 21.08 7.31 -53.32
C LEU A 79 22.08 7.40 -54.47
N ASP A 80 21.58 7.19 -55.69
CA ASP A 80 22.29 7.35 -56.97
C ASP A 80 22.89 8.76 -57.17
#